data_AF-A0A9E2CPB4-F1
#
_entry.id   AF-A0A9E2CPB4-F1
#
_cell.length_a   1.000
_cell.length_b   1.000
_cell.length_c   1.000
_cell.angle_alpha   90.00
_cell.angle_beta   90.00
_cell.angle_gamma   90.00
#
_symmetry.space_group_name_H-M   'P 1'
#
loop_
_entity.id
_entity.type
_entity.pdbx_description
1 polymer ?
#
loop_
_entity_poly.entity_id
_entity_poly.type
_entity_poly.pdbx_seq_one_letter_code
_entity_poly.pdbx_strand_id
1 'polypeptide(L)' 'MTNPIVPWMGGKRRLADRLIPLFPPHECYVEVFAGGAALFFMRPVPAQTEVLNDVNGDLVCLYRVV' A
#
# COMPACT_ATOMS: atom_id res chain seq x y z
N MET A 1 7.30 14.20 2.28
CA MET A 1 5.95 13.95 1.75
C MET A 1 5.26 12.93 2.64
N THR A 2 4.01 13.16 3.02
CA THR A 2 3.26 12.24 3.88
C THR A 2 2.78 11.04 3.07
N ASN A 3 3.55 9.95 3.09
CA ASN A 3 3.09 8.63 2.64
C ASN A 3 2.59 7.87 3.87
N PRO A 4 1.31 7.42 3.95
CA PRO A 4 0.28 7.39 2.91
C PRO A 4 -0.50 8.71 2.70
N ILE A 5 -1.13 8.82 1.52
CA ILE A 5 -1.89 10.00 1.02
C ILE A 5 -3.05 10.39 1.94
N VAL A 6 -3.68 9.42 2.61
CA VAL A 6 -4.79 9.65 3.55
C VAL A 6 -4.55 8.94 4.88
N PRO A 7 -4.94 9.54 6.02
CA PRO A 7 -5.03 8.81 7.27
C PRO A 7 -6.16 7.78 7.16
N TRP A 8 -5.87 6.53 7.50
CA TRP A 8 -6.84 5.43 7.43
C TRP A 8 -6.85 4.61 8.71
N MET A 9 -8.04 4.28 9.21
CA MET A 9 -8.18 3.39 10.36
C MET A 9 -7.60 2.01 10.03
N GLY A 10 -6.78 1.47 10.93
CA GLY A 10 -6.06 0.21 10.71
C GLY A 10 -4.82 0.32 9.82
N GLY A 11 -4.39 1.54 9.48
CA GLY A 11 -3.18 1.80 8.69
C GLY A 11 -1.92 1.18 9.30
N LYS A 12 -1.15 0.45 8.48
CA LYS A 12 0.01 -0.34 8.92
C LYS A 12 1.33 0.44 8.97
N ARG A 13 1.29 1.77 8.93
CA ARG A 13 2.49 2.63 8.90
C ARG A 13 3.51 2.30 9.99
N ARG A 14 3.05 2.13 11.24
CA ARG A 14 3.90 1.79 12.40
C ARG A 14 4.45 0.35 12.39
N LEU A 15 3.89 -0.51 11.53
CA LEU A 15 4.30 -1.90 11.40
C LEU A 15 5.13 -2.14 10.13
N ALA A 16 5.26 -1.14 9.25
CA ALA A 16 5.93 -1.28 7.96
C ALA A 16 7.37 -1.81 8.10
N ASP A 17 8.15 -1.24 9.02
CA ASP A 17 9.55 -1.63 9.26
C ASP A 17 9.70 -3.09 9.73
N ARG A 18 8.64 -3.67 10.29
CA ARG A 18 8.60 -5.07 10.72
C ARG A 18 8.05 -6.01 9.66
N LEU A 19 7.12 -5.54 8.83
CA LEU A 19 6.42 -6.36 7.85
C LEU A 19 7.16 -6.44 6.51
N ILE A 20 7.70 -5.32 6.02
CA ILE A 20 8.38 -5.25 4.72
C ILE A 20 9.57 -6.23 4.63
N PRO A 21 10.44 -6.37 5.65
CA PRO A 21 11.55 -7.33 5.60
C PRO A 21 11.10 -8.80 5.52
N LEU A 22 9.85 -9.11 5.85
CA LEU A 22 9.29 -10.46 5.79
C LEU A 22 8.71 -10.80 4.42
N PHE A 23 8.68 -9.85 3.48
CA PHE A 23 8.17 -10.10 2.15
C PHE A 23 9.16 -11.00 1.38
N PRO A 24 8.70 -12.11 0.78
CA PRO A 24 9.57 -12.91 -0.07
C PRO A 24 9.96 -12.11 -1.32
N PRO A 25 11.02 -12.51 -2.05
CA PRO A 25 11.27 -11.98 -3.39
C PRO A 25 10.03 -12.14 -4.28
N HIS A 26 9.64 -11.09 -4.98
CA HIS A 26 8.45 -11.08 -5.82
C HIS A 26 8.61 -10.07 -6.97
N GLU A 27 7.96 -10.38 -8.09
CA GLU A 27 7.88 -9.48 -9.25
C GLU A 27 6.53 -8.77 -9.31
N CYS A 28 5.50 -9.31 -8.64
CA CYS A 28 4.17 -8.73 -8.53
C CYS A 28 3.82 -8.52 -7.06
N TYR A 29 3.51 -7.28 -6.68
CA TYR A 29 2.97 -6.95 -5.37
C TYR A 29 1.46 -6.76 -5.46
N VAL A 30 0.69 -7.44 -4.60
CA VAL A 30 -0.77 -7.35 -4.58
C VAL A 30 -1.23 -6.99 -3.17
N GLU A 31 -1.94 -5.88 -3.03
CA GLU A 31 -2.58 -5.47 -1.77
C GLU A 31 -4.09 -5.44 -1.95
N VAL A 32 -4.73 -6.53 -1.52
CA VAL A 32 -6.17 -6.79 -1.74
C VAL A 32 -7.07 -5.89 -0.87
N PHE A 33 -6.53 -5.44 0.27
CA PHE A 33 -7.19 -4.56 1.24
C PHE A 33 -6.28 -3.36 1.51
N ALA A 34 -6.17 -2.48 0.52
CA ALA A 34 -5.26 -1.35 0.56
C ALA A 34 -5.52 -0.44 1.76
N GLY A 35 -6.78 -0.06 2.02
CA GLY A 35 -7.09 1.03 2.92
C GLY A 35 -6.22 2.25 2.59
N GLY A 36 -5.43 2.73 3.56
CA GLY A 36 -4.47 3.81 3.33
C GLY A 36 -3.26 3.46 2.44
N ALA A 37 -3.10 2.22 1.97
CA ALA A 37 -1.99 1.75 1.14
C ALA A 37 -0.60 2.02 1.77
N ALA A 38 -0.51 1.87 3.10
CA ALA A 38 0.70 2.22 3.84
C ALA A 38 1.91 1.38 3.42
N LEU A 39 1.74 0.07 3.21
CA LEU A 39 2.86 -0.79 2.82
C LEU A 39 3.26 -0.55 1.36
N PHE A 40 2.28 -0.35 0.47
CA PHE A 40 2.50 0.08 -0.90
C PHE A 40 3.44 1.29 -1.00
N PHE A 41 3.14 2.39 -0.31
CA PHE A 41 3.95 3.61 -0.40
C PHE A 41 5.23 3.63 0.45
N MET A 42 5.40 2.69 1.38
CA MET A 42 6.55 2.66 2.28
C MET A 42 7.58 1.58 1.90
N ARG A 43 7.25 0.63 1.02
CA ARG A 43 8.26 -0.29 0.50
C ARG A 43 9.38 0.50 -0.18
N PRO A 44 10.65 0.19 0.12
CA PRO A 44 11.78 0.93 -0.44
C PRO A 44 11.95 0.68 -1.94
N VAL A 45 11.54 -0.50 -2.42
CA VAL A 45 11.62 -0.91 -3.82
C VAL A 45 10.24 -1.43 -4.24
N PRO A 46 9.59 -0.77 -5.23
CA PRO A 46 8.37 -1.28 -5.85
C PRO A 46 8.63 -2.59 -6.60
N ALA A 47 7.61 -3.43 -6.70
CA ALA A 47 7.67 -4.60 -7.57
C ALA A 47 7.53 -4.18 -9.05
N GLN A 48 7.86 -5.07 -9.99
CA GLN A 48 7.72 -4.77 -11.43
C GLN A 48 6.25 -4.53 -11.81
N THR A 49 5.35 -5.27 -11.20
CA THR A 49 3.90 -5.09 -11.31
C THR A 49 3.33 -4.86 -9.93
N GLU A 50 2.45 -3.87 -9.78
CA GLU A 50 1.75 -3.64 -8.52
C GLU A 50 0.24 -3.55 -8.73
N VAL A 51 -0.51 -4.24 -7.87
CA VAL A 51 -1.97 -4.30 -7.90
C VAL A 51 -2.48 -3.80 -6.55
N LEU A 52 -3.20 -2.69 -6.58
CA LEU A 52 -3.84 -2.09 -5.42
C LEU A 52 -5.36 -2.27 -5.53
N ASN A 53 -5.99 -2.85 -4.52
CA ASN A 53 -7.42 -3.07 -4.48
C ASN A 53 -8.02 -2.70 -3.13
N ASP A 54 -9.24 -2.18 -3.15
CA ASP A 54 -10.09 -2.01 -1.99
C ASP A 54 -11.57 -2.11 -2.42
N VAL A 55 -12.45 -2.45 -1.47
CA VAL A 55 -13.90 -2.45 -1.72
C VAL A 55 -14.46 -1.02 -1.78
N ASN A 56 -13.78 -0.06 -1.16
CA ASN A 56 -14.17 1.34 -1.20
C ASN A 56 -13.81 1.98 -2.54
N GLY A 57 -14.82 2.17 -3.40
CA GLY A 57 -14.65 2.76 -4.72
C GLY A 57 -14.13 4.20 -4.73
N ASP A 58 -14.47 5.01 -3.72
CA ASP A 58 -13.98 6.40 -3.63
C ASP A 58 -12.49 6.43 -3.28
N LEU A 59 -12.05 5.51 -2.41
CA LEU A 59 -10.64 5.33 -2.09
C LEU A 59 -9.84 4.86 -3.31
N VAL A 60 -10.37 3.89 -4.07
CA VAL A 60 -9.75 3.45 -5.33
C VAL A 60 -9.71 4.60 -6.34
N CYS A 61 -10.79 5.39 -6.44
CA CYS A 61 -10.84 6.57 -7.29
C CYS A 61 -9.74 7.57 -6.92
N LEU A 62 -9.58 7.89 -5.63
CA LEU A 62 -8.54 8.77 -5.12
C LEU A 62 -7.14 8.32 -5.59
N TYR A 63 -6.79 7.04 -5.43
CA TYR A 63 -5.50 6.51 -5.86
C TYR A 63 -5.29 6.47 -7.37
N ARG A 64 -6.36 6.57 -8.17
CA ARG A 64 -6.26 6.60 -9.64
C ARG A 64 -6.09 8.02 -10.19
N VAL A 65 -6.47 9.04 -9.43
CA VAL A 65 -6.45 10.43 -9.90
C VAL A 65 -5.33 11.28 -9.29
N VAL A 66 -4.75 10.84 -8.16
CA VAL A 66 -3.63 11.49 -7.47
C VAL A 66 -2.33 10.73 -7.73
#